data_AF-A0A1H7TRA9-F1
#
_entry.id   AF-A0A1H7TRA9-F1
#
_cell.length_a   1.000
_cell.length_b   1.000
_cell.length_c   1.000
_cell.angle_alpha   90.00
_cell.angle_beta   90.00
_cell.angle_gamma   90.00
#
_symmetry.space_group_name_H-M   'P 1'
#
loop_
_entity.id
_entity.type
_entity.pdbx_description
1 polymer ?
#
loop_
_entity_poly.entity_id
_entity_poly.type
_entity_poly.pdbx_seq_one_letter_code
_entity_poly.pdbx_strand_id
1 'polypeptide(L)'
;MNSLGVSQMTTREITSSLSFQSLDTMAKENKGAFGEALAGIWLKDKIKEDVSLVTETQIPEDDPKIWFSHLGRHRCKYGKVTEEGVEEISWEPDYSFHVTLPDFDVRKEILLEVKTGKSELQRNQLAVMKLVAQEADSLVFYCEVKLHKERADVTYEEVSVADLETEITEAESVECYDCGSMILPDVARLVDRDGSPVYLCPEGDCDQ
;
A
#
# COMPACT_ATOMS: atom_id res chain seq x y z
N MET A 1 -66.18 -1.28 -1.59
CA MET A 1 -65.20 -1.18 -0.49
C MET A 1 -64.07 -2.14 -0.82
N ASN A 2 -62.92 -1.63 -1.26
CA ASN A 2 -61.75 -2.46 -1.58
C ASN A 2 -60.73 -2.29 -0.45
N SER A 3 -60.51 -3.38 0.30
CA SER A 3 -59.43 -3.49 1.28
C SER A 3 -58.13 -3.76 0.53
N LEU A 4 -57.23 -2.78 0.51
CA LEU A 4 -55.86 -2.97 0.05
C LEU A 4 -55.14 -3.90 1.03
N GLY A 5 -54.79 -5.10 0.56
CA GLY A 5 -54.01 -6.07 1.31
C GLY A 5 -52.62 -5.52 1.61
N VAL A 6 -52.28 -5.39 2.89
CA VAL A 6 -50.93 -5.07 3.34
C VAL A 6 -50.09 -6.33 3.15
N SER A 7 -49.16 -6.32 2.18
CA SER A 7 -48.13 -7.36 2.08
C SER A 7 -47.25 -7.28 3.32
N GLN A 8 -47.36 -8.28 4.20
CA GLN A 8 -46.42 -8.47 5.30
C GLN A 8 -45.05 -8.85 4.73
N MET A 9 -44.05 -8.00 4.93
CA MET A 9 -42.65 -8.40 4.78
C MET A 9 -42.29 -9.33 5.93
N THR A 10 -41.97 -10.58 5.60
CA THR A 10 -41.35 -11.52 6.54
C THR A 10 -39.84 -11.35 6.49
N THR A 11 -39.26 -10.76 7.54
CA THR A 11 -37.81 -10.67 7.71
C THR A 11 -37.30 -11.94 8.39
N ARG A 12 -36.33 -12.62 7.78
CA ARG A 12 -35.62 -13.75 8.40
C ARG A 12 -34.30 -13.25 8.98
N GLU A 13 -34.14 -13.35 10.29
CA GLU A 13 -32.88 -13.09 10.97
C GLU A 13 -32.01 -14.36 10.95
N ILE A 14 -30.73 -14.20 10.61
CA ILE A 14 -29.71 -15.25 10.74
C ILE A 14 -28.59 -14.66 11.59
N THR A 15 -28.46 -15.16 12.81
CA THR A 15 -27.40 -14.77 13.75
C THR A 15 -26.33 -15.85 13.75
N SER A 16 -25.06 -15.46 13.80
CA SER A 16 -23.93 -16.39 13.96
C SER A 16 -22.84 -15.73 14.79
N SER A 17 -22.13 -16.52 15.58
CA SER A 17 -20.98 -16.08 16.39
C SER A 17 -19.70 -16.66 15.80
N LEU A 18 -18.67 -15.83 15.62
CA LEU A 18 -17.36 -16.25 15.13
C LEU A 18 -16.35 -16.21 16.28
N SER A 19 -15.58 -17.28 16.46
CA SER A 19 -14.41 -17.30 17.35
C SER A 19 -13.12 -17.36 16.53
N PHE A 20 -11.98 -16.93 17.08
CA PHE A 20 -10.68 -17.07 16.40
C PHE A 20 -10.33 -18.53 16.08
N GLN A 21 -10.77 -19.50 16.90
CA GLN A 21 -10.66 -20.93 16.58
C GLN A 21 -11.43 -21.33 15.32
N SER A 22 -12.52 -20.60 15.01
CA SER A 22 -13.31 -20.82 13.79
C SER A 22 -12.62 -20.25 12.55
N LEU A 23 -11.67 -19.32 12.72
CA LEU A 23 -10.85 -18.83 11.60
C LEU A 23 -9.91 -19.92 11.09
N ASP A 24 -9.36 -20.75 11.98
CA ASP A 24 -8.46 -21.84 11.60
C ASP A 24 -9.10 -22.89 10.68
N THR A 25 -10.43 -23.03 10.72
CA THR A 25 -11.18 -23.97 9.86
C THR A 25 -11.75 -23.31 8.60
N MET A 26 -11.58 -21.99 8.44
CA MET A 26 -11.99 -21.29 7.21
C MET A 26 -11.16 -21.73 6.00
N ALA A 27 -11.81 -21.69 4.83
CA ALA A 27 -11.15 -21.83 3.55
C ALA A 27 -10.02 -20.77 3.42
N LYS A 28 -8.94 -21.13 2.72
CA LYS A 28 -7.72 -20.32 2.63
C LYS A 28 -8.00 -18.92 2.10
N GLU A 29 -8.88 -18.80 1.12
CA GLU A 29 -9.27 -17.54 0.47
C GLU A 29 -9.96 -16.61 1.46
N ASN A 30 -10.83 -17.17 2.32
CA ASN A 30 -11.55 -16.40 3.32
C ASN A 30 -10.65 -15.99 4.49
N LYS A 31 -9.60 -16.78 4.79
CA LYS A 31 -8.56 -16.38 5.76
C LYS A 31 -7.74 -15.20 5.24
N GLY A 32 -7.39 -15.21 3.95
CA GLY A 32 -6.73 -14.08 3.28
C GLY A 32 -7.55 -12.81 3.43
N ALA A 33 -8.80 -12.83 2.95
CA ALA A 33 -9.71 -11.70 3.03
C ALA A 33 -9.94 -11.20 4.47
N PHE A 34 -10.02 -12.11 5.46
CA PHE A 34 -10.12 -11.73 6.86
C PHE A 34 -8.87 -10.97 7.34
N GLY A 35 -7.67 -11.48 7.03
CA GLY A 35 -6.43 -10.84 7.42
C GLY A 35 -6.23 -9.49 6.72
N GLU A 36 -6.56 -9.37 5.43
CA GLU A 36 -6.56 -8.11 4.68
C GLU A 36 -7.47 -7.07 5.34
N ALA A 37 -8.70 -7.45 5.69
CA ALA A 37 -9.64 -6.57 6.38
C ALA A 37 -9.13 -6.14 7.77
N LEU A 38 -8.60 -7.09 8.56
CA LEU A 38 -8.05 -6.82 9.87
C LEU A 38 -6.87 -5.85 9.79
N ALA A 39 -5.91 -6.10 8.88
CA ALA A 39 -4.73 -5.28 8.70
C ALA A 39 -5.07 -3.85 8.25
N GLY A 40 -5.99 -3.69 7.29
CA GLY A 40 -6.40 -2.37 6.81
C GLY A 40 -7.16 -1.54 7.87
N ILE A 41 -8.02 -2.18 8.66
CA ILE A 41 -8.77 -1.51 9.74
C ILE A 41 -7.83 -1.11 10.87
N TRP A 42 -6.96 -2.02 11.30
CA TRP A 42 -6.10 -1.79 12.46
C TRP A 42 -5.01 -0.75 12.17
N LEU A 43 -4.49 -0.68 10.94
CA LEU A 43 -3.54 0.36 10.53
C LEU A 43 -4.16 1.76 10.63
N LYS A 44 -5.42 1.92 10.18
CA LYS A 44 -6.14 3.19 10.31
C LYS A 44 -6.34 3.60 11.76
N ASP A 45 -6.60 2.64 12.64
CA ASP A 45 -6.73 2.91 14.08
C ASP A 45 -5.39 3.36 14.68
N LYS A 46 -4.29 2.69 14.31
CA LYS A 46 -2.94 3.08 14.72
C LYS A 46 -2.54 4.47 14.23
N ILE A 47 -2.88 4.84 12.99
CA ILE A 47 -2.63 6.18 12.46
C ILE A 47 -3.43 7.25 13.21
N LYS A 48 -4.63 6.93 13.71
CA LYS A 48 -5.40 7.87 14.54
C LYS A 48 -4.78 8.06 15.92
N GLU A 49 -4.24 6.98 16.50
CA GLU A 49 -3.54 7.04 17.79
C GLU A 49 -2.19 7.75 17.68
N ASP A 50 -1.49 7.57 16.55
CA ASP A 50 -0.16 8.10 16.29
C ASP A 50 -0.04 8.58 14.84
N VAL A 51 -0.26 9.89 14.65
CA VAL A 51 -0.15 10.56 13.35
C VAL A 51 1.28 10.67 12.83
N SER A 52 2.29 10.47 13.69
CA SER A 52 3.69 10.51 13.28
C SER A 52 4.05 9.37 12.32
N LEU A 53 3.23 8.31 12.29
CA LEU A 53 3.30 7.23 11.29
C LEU A 53 3.04 7.70 9.85
N VAL A 54 2.51 8.91 9.66
CA VAL A 54 2.16 9.45 8.34
C VAL A 54 2.98 10.70 7.99
N THR A 55 3.45 11.44 8.99
CA THR A 55 4.15 12.70 8.75
C THR A 55 5.10 13.05 9.90
N GLU A 56 6.25 13.61 9.56
CA GLU A 56 7.19 14.20 10.52
C GLU A 56 6.72 15.59 11.01
N THR A 57 5.68 16.15 10.39
CA THR A 57 5.11 17.45 10.79
C THR A 57 4.69 17.37 12.25
N GLN A 58 5.19 18.30 13.08
CA GLN A 58 4.76 18.38 14.48
C GLN A 58 3.29 18.79 14.54
N ILE A 59 2.45 17.83 14.92
CA ILE A 59 1.03 18.05 15.14
C ILE A 59 0.84 18.40 16.64
N PRO A 60 0.26 19.57 16.96
CA PRO A 60 -0.09 19.92 18.33
C PRO A 60 -0.93 18.81 18.97
N GLU A 61 -0.84 18.61 20.29
CA GLU A 61 -1.55 17.54 21.03
C GLU A 61 -3.09 17.60 20.94
N ASP A 62 -3.66 18.57 20.24
CA ASP A 62 -5.09 18.68 19.98
C ASP A 62 -5.50 17.67 18.89
N ASP A 63 -6.44 16.76 19.24
CA ASP A 63 -7.05 15.71 18.38
C ASP A 63 -7.20 16.15 16.90
N PRO A 64 -6.22 15.81 16.02
CA PRO A 64 -6.20 16.34 14.67
C PRO A 64 -7.33 15.72 13.87
N LYS A 65 -7.95 16.52 12.99
CA LYS A 65 -8.93 15.96 12.03
C LYS A 65 -8.19 15.08 11.04
N ILE A 66 -8.52 13.80 11.01
CA ILE A 66 -7.94 12.82 10.08
C ILE A 66 -9.04 12.24 9.20
N TRP A 67 -8.86 12.31 7.88
CA TRP A 67 -9.78 11.75 6.90
C TRP A 67 -9.14 10.56 6.18
N PHE A 68 -9.93 9.50 6.00
CA PHE A 68 -9.53 8.30 5.28
C PHE A 68 -10.41 8.12 4.06
N SER A 69 -9.80 8.00 2.88
CA SER A 69 -10.53 7.72 1.63
C SER A 69 -9.97 6.48 0.95
N HIS A 70 -10.80 5.46 0.78
CA HIS A 70 -10.40 4.24 0.07
C HIS A 70 -10.13 4.52 -1.40
N LEU A 71 -9.09 3.88 -1.94
CA LEU A 71 -8.69 4.01 -3.35
C LEU A 71 -9.32 2.96 -4.26
N GLY A 72 -9.89 1.90 -3.68
CA GLY A 72 -10.44 0.77 -4.44
C GLY A 72 -9.32 -0.12 -4.98
N ARG A 73 -9.49 -0.69 -6.17
CA ARG A 73 -8.43 -1.46 -6.82
C ARG A 73 -7.37 -0.50 -7.34
N HIS A 74 -6.30 -0.35 -6.57
CA HIS A 74 -5.14 0.44 -6.93
C HIS A 74 -4.07 -0.51 -7.47
N ARG A 75 -3.60 -0.28 -8.70
CA ARG A 75 -2.56 -1.11 -9.32
C ARG A 75 -1.36 -0.24 -9.67
N CYS A 76 -0.22 -0.60 -9.09
CA CYS A 76 1.06 0.00 -9.35
C CYS A 76 1.76 -0.80 -10.47
N LYS A 77 2.27 -0.10 -11.48
CA LYS A 77 2.99 -0.71 -12.62
C LYS A 77 4.32 -0.01 -12.78
N TYR A 78 5.39 -0.78 -12.95
CA TYR A 78 6.73 -0.27 -13.20
C TYR A 78 7.40 -1.08 -14.31
N GLY A 79 8.25 -0.40 -15.10
CA GLY A 79 9.10 -1.05 -16.09
C GLY A 79 10.49 -1.30 -15.51
N LYS A 80 10.93 -2.56 -15.47
CA LYS A 80 12.31 -2.93 -15.16
C LYS A 80 13.09 -3.09 -16.46
N VAL A 81 14.08 -2.23 -16.70
CA VAL A 81 14.98 -2.40 -17.86
C VAL A 81 15.95 -3.56 -17.60
N THR A 82 15.95 -4.55 -18.47
CA THR A 82 16.87 -5.69 -18.51
C THR A 82 17.72 -5.63 -19.78
N GLU A 83 18.71 -6.51 -19.90
CA GLU A 83 19.50 -6.65 -21.15
C GLU A 83 18.64 -7.04 -22.36
N GLU A 84 17.45 -7.61 -22.12
CA GLU A 84 16.53 -8.10 -23.16
C GLU A 84 15.42 -7.09 -23.51
N GLY A 85 15.34 -5.95 -22.80
CA GLY A 85 14.34 -4.90 -23.03
C GLY A 85 13.69 -4.41 -21.75
N VAL A 86 12.45 -3.91 -21.83
CA VAL A 86 11.68 -3.46 -20.65
C VAL A 86 10.73 -4.57 -20.21
N GLU A 87 10.92 -5.09 -19.00
CA GLU A 87 10.01 -6.05 -18.36
C GLU A 87 8.99 -5.28 -17.50
N GLU A 88 7.70 -5.39 -17.81
CA GLU A 88 6.64 -4.82 -16.97
C GLU A 88 6.47 -5.68 -15.70
N ILE A 89 6.71 -5.08 -14.54
CA ILE A 89 6.36 -5.64 -13.25
C ILE A 89 5.17 -4.85 -12.67
N SER A 90 4.26 -5.56 -12.02
CA SER A 90 3.08 -4.93 -11.43
C SER A 90 2.78 -5.49 -10.06
N TRP A 91 2.18 -4.64 -9.24
CA TRP A 91 1.71 -4.96 -7.91
C TRP A 91 0.34 -4.34 -7.72
N GLU A 92 -0.59 -5.11 -7.17
CA GLU A 92 -1.90 -4.65 -6.74
C GLU A 92 -1.94 -4.82 -5.23
N PRO A 93 -1.74 -3.75 -4.42
CA PRO A 93 -1.86 -3.81 -2.97
C PRO A 93 -3.20 -4.41 -2.55
N ASP A 94 -3.15 -5.25 -1.53
CA ASP A 94 -4.35 -5.81 -0.89
C ASP A 94 -5.23 -4.69 -0.28
N TYR A 95 -4.60 -3.60 0.17
CA TYR A 95 -5.31 -2.45 0.72
C TYR A 95 -4.66 -1.13 0.33
N SER A 96 -5.49 -0.16 -0.05
CA SER A 96 -5.03 1.17 -0.43
C SER A 96 -6.02 2.26 0.01
N PHE A 97 -5.50 3.33 0.60
CA PHE A 97 -6.28 4.48 1.02
C PHE A 97 -5.45 5.75 1.12
N HIS A 98 -6.08 6.90 0.95
CA HIS A 98 -5.48 8.17 1.34
C HIS A 98 -5.72 8.45 2.81
N VAL A 99 -4.73 9.04 3.46
CA VAL A 99 -4.85 9.76 4.72
C VAL A 99 -4.68 11.24 4.43
N THR A 100 -5.57 12.06 4.99
CA THR A 100 -5.51 13.52 4.85
C THR A 100 -5.68 14.17 6.21
N LEU A 101 -4.77 15.07 6.54
CA LEU A 101 -4.84 15.96 7.69
C LEU A 101 -5.00 17.39 7.16
N PRO A 102 -6.26 17.83 6.91
CA PRO A 102 -6.52 19.05 6.15
C PRO A 102 -6.03 20.31 6.85
N ASP A 103 -5.94 20.30 8.18
CA ASP A 103 -5.47 21.44 8.96
C ASP A 103 -3.94 21.63 8.89
N PHE A 104 -3.21 20.66 8.32
CA PHE A 104 -1.73 20.62 8.26
C PHE A 104 -1.17 20.48 6.84
N ASP A 105 -2.02 20.54 5.81
CA ASP A 105 -1.66 20.33 4.40
C ASP A 105 -0.91 18.99 4.16
N VAL A 106 -1.24 17.97 4.94
CA VAL A 106 -0.67 16.63 4.79
C VAL A 106 -1.66 15.74 4.06
N ARG A 107 -1.19 15.13 2.97
CA ARG A 107 -1.90 14.06 2.26
C ARG A 107 -0.92 12.97 1.88
N LYS A 108 -1.20 11.74 2.30
CA LYS A 108 -0.41 10.56 1.93
C LYS A 108 -1.30 9.48 1.34
N GLU A 109 -0.80 8.80 0.32
CA GLU A 109 -1.30 7.54 -0.18
C GLU A 109 -0.67 6.40 0.64
N ILE A 110 -1.49 5.58 1.26
CA ILE A 110 -1.06 4.43 2.05
C ILE A 110 -1.38 3.16 1.25
N LEU A 111 -0.35 2.38 0.96
CA LEU A 111 -0.45 1.12 0.24
C LEU A 111 0.05 -0.02 1.13
N LEU A 112 -0.72 -1.11 1.19
CA LEU A 112 -0.49 -2.19 2.14
C LEU A 112 -0.60 -3.55 1.44
N GLU A 113 0.48 -4.33 1.52
CA GLU A 113 0.48 -5.76 1.19
C GLU A 113 0.30 -6.57 2.47
N VAL A 114 -0.59 -7.56 2.46
CA VAL A 114 -0.95 -8.34 3.65
C VAL A 114 -0.69 -9.82 3.41
N LYS A 115 0.11 -10.44 4.28
CA LYS A 115 0.32 -11.88 4.29
C LYS A 115 -0.28 -12.50 5.53
N THR A 116 -1.26 -13.37 5.30
CA THR A 116 -1.93 -14.12 6.37
C THR A 116 -1.46 -15.58 6.37
N GLY A 117 -1.01 -16.07 7.53
CA GLY A 117 -0.61 -17.47 7.70
C GLY A 117 0.79 -17.76 7.15
N LYS A 118 0.91 -18.72 6.23
CA LYS A 118 2.21 -19.17 5.63
C LYS A 118 2.52 -18.52 4.28
N SER A 119 1.81 -17.46 3.93
CA SER A 119 2.04 -16.75 2.67
C SER A 119 3.28 -15.87 2.82
N GLU A 120 4.14 -15.85 1.83
CA GLU A 120 5.35 -15.03 1.81
C GLU A 120 5.24 -13.93 0.76
N LEU A 121 5.98 -12.84 0.97
CA LEU A 121 6.13 -11.77 0.00
C LEU A 121 6.95 -12.26 -1.20
N GLN A 122 6.41 -12.13 -2.41
CA GLN A 122 7.14 -12.52 -3.60
C GLN A 122 8.21 -11.47 -3.94
N ARG A 123 9.36 -11.89 -4.47
CA ARG A 123 10.49 -10.98 -4.78
C ARG A 123 10.11 -9.83 -5.72
N ASN A 124 9.25 -10.10 -6.71
CA ASN A 124 8.73 -9.10 -7.64
C ASN A 124 7.77 -8.11 -6.95
N GLN A 125 6.94 -8.54 -6.00
CA GLN A 125 6.09 -7.65 -5.20
C GLN A 125 6.96 -6.68 -4.39
N LEU A 126 7.96 -7.20 -3.68
CA LEU A 126 8.88 -6.37 -2.88
C LEU A 126 9.63 -5.35 -3.75
N ALA A 127 10.07 -5.74 -4.94
CA ALA A 127 10.74 -4.83 -5.86
C ALA A 127 9.84 -3.64 -6.27
N VAL A 128 8.58 -3.92 -6.62
CA VAL A 128 7.62 -2.86 -6.95
C VAL A 128 7.29 -2.00 -5.73
N MET A 129 7.07 -2.61 -4.57
CA MET A 129 6.79 -1.89 -3.32
C MET A 129 7.90 -0.89 -2.97
N LYS A 130 9.16 -1.29 -3.11
CA LYS A 130 10.32 -0.41 -2.87
C LYS A 130 10.38 0.77 -3.84
N LEU A 131 9.97 0.58 -5.10
CA LEU A 131 9.89 1.69 -6.07
C LEU A 131 8.78 2.66 -5.70
N VAL A 132 7.59 2.17 -5.34
CA VAL A 132 6.48 3.05 -4.90
C VAL A 132 6.85 3.82 -3.64
N ALA A 133 7.60 3.20 -2.71
CA ALA A 133 8.05 3.84 -1.48
C ALA A 133 9.03 5.02 -1.69
N GLN A 134 9.53 5.24 -2.91
CA GLN A 134 10.35 6.42 -3.23
C GLN A 134 9.48 7.65 -3.51
N GLU A 135 8.20 7.47 -3.81
CA GLU A 135 7.30 8.58 -4.10
C GLU A 135 7.02 9.36 -2.81
N ALA A 136 7.30 10.66 -2.83
CA ALA A 136 7.24 11.50 -1.63
C ALA A 136 5.89 11.43 -0.91
N ASP A 137 4.80 11.21 -1.64
CA ASP A 137 3.43 11.15 -1.10
C ASP A 137 2.90 9.75 -0.81
N SER A 138 3.74 8.72 -0.96
CA SER A 138 3.35 7.32 -0.78
C SER A 138 4.05 6.72 0.45
N LEU A 139 3.28 6.02 1.29
CA LEU A 139 3.81 5.17 2.36
C LEU A 139 3.39 3.73 2.08
N VAL A 140 4.40 2.87 2.00
CA VAL A 140 4.22 1.46 1.63
C VAL A 140 4.49 0.59 2.83
N PHE A 141 3.53 -0.25 3.19
CA PHE A 141 3.62 -1.15 4.32
C PHE A 141 3.51 -2.61 3.85
N TYR A 142 4.34 -3.44 4.47
CA TYR A 142 4.15 -4.88 4.51
C TYR A 142 3.50 -5.24 5.85
N CYS A 143 2.47 -6.08 5.83
CA CYS A 143 1.85 -6.58 7.05
C CYS A 143 1.82 -8.10 7.11
N GLU A 144 2.28 -8.63 8.24
CA GLU A 144 2.14 -10.04 8.58
C GLU A 144 1.01 -10.22 9.60
N VAL A 145 0.02 -11.04 9.25
CA VAL A 145 -1.08 -11.42 10.15
C VAL A 145 -0.92 -12.87 10.57
N LYS A 146 -0.60 -13.06 11.86
CA LYS A 146 -0.50 -14.37 12.50
C LYS A 146 -1.75 -14.65 13.31
N LEU A 147 -2.59 -15.53 12.79
CA LEU A 147 -3.79 -15.99 13.49
C LEU A 147 -3.44 -17.10 14.48
N HIS A 148 -3.82 -16.89 15.74
CA HIS A 148 -3.75 -17.88 16.82
C HIS A 148 -5.15 -18.30 17.23
N LYS A 149 -5.24 -19.30 18.10
CA LYS A 149 -6.53 -19.84 18.58
C LYS A 149 -7.43 -18.78 19.24
N GLU A 150 -6.85 -17.79 19.90
CA GLU A 150 -7.59 -16.81 20.72
C GLU A 150 -7.22 -15.35 20.43
N ARG A 151 -6.28 -15.11 19.50
CA ARG A 151 -5.78 -13.78 19.17
C ARG A 151 -5.25 -13.72 17.75
N ALA A 152 -5.04 -12.51 17.23
CA ALA A 152 -4.24 -12.28 16.04
C ALA A 152 -3.09 -11.34 16.40
N ASP A 153 -1.88 -11.67 15.97
CA ASP A 153 -0.76 -10.75 15.99
C ASP A 153 -0.69 -10.08 14.61
N VAL A 154 -0.69 -8.75 14.58
CA VAL A 154 -0.64 -7.93 13.37
C VAL A 154 0.61 -7.07 13.44
N THR A 155 1.56 -7.35 12.55
CA THR A 155 2.85 -6.65 12.50
C THR A 155 2.92 -5.86 11.21
N TYR A 156 3.36 -4.61 11.28
CA TYR A 156 3.60 -3.75 10.12
C TYR A 156 5.08 -3.44 10.02
N GLU A 157 5.59 -3.47 8.79
CA GLU A 157 6.93 -3.01 8.44
C GLU A 157 6.76 -1.98 7.34
N GLU A 158 7.30 -0.78 7.56
CA GLU A 158 7.39 0.24 6.53
C GLU A 158 8.48 -0.16 5.55
N VAL A 159 8.14 -0.23 4.26
CA VAL A 159 9.09 -0.50 3.20
C VAL A 159 9.77 0.81 2.87
N SER A 160 11.08 0.88 3.10
CA SER A 160 11.87 2.07 2.78
C SER A 160 13.03 1.73 1.83
N VAL A 161 13.61 2.78 1.25
CA VAL A 161 14.71 2.70 0.29
C VAL A 161 16.01 2.17 0.94
N ALA A 162 16.14 2.27 2.27
CA ALA A 162 17.34 1.86 3.00
C ALA A 162 17.63 0.34 2.93
N ASP A 163 16.65 -0.47 2.57
CA ASP A 163 16.79 -1.94 2.43
C ASP A 163 17.27 -2.37 1.03
N LEU A 164 17.76 -1.45 0.20
CA LEU A 164 18.38 -1.74 -1.09
C LEU A 164 19.88 -2.04 -0.91
N GLU A 165 20.23 -3.20 -0.34
CA GLU A 165 21.50 -3.84 -0.71
C GLU A 165 21.34 -4.39 -2.14
N THR A 166 21.62 -3.54 -3.10
CA THR A 166 21.49 -3.81 -4.53
C THR A 166 22.65 -4.64 -5.04
N GLU A 167 22.39 -5.92 -5.34
CA GLU A 167 23.04 -6.59 -6.48
C GLU A 167 22.46 -5.97 -7.78
N ILE A 168 22.85 -4.73 -8.09
CA ILE A 168 22.64 -4.14 -9.42
C ILE A 168 23.92 -4.36 -10.20
N THR A 169 23.85 -5.20 -11.24
CA THR A 169 24.87 -5.26 -12.29
C THR A 169 24.95 -3.89 -12.98
N GLU A 170 26.17 -3.35 -13.03
CA GLU A 170 26.53 -2.03 -13.56
C GLU A 170 25.79 -1.70 -14.87
N ALA A 171 24.79 -0.82 -14.80
CA ALA A 171 24.31 -0.07 -15.96
C ALA A 171 24.96 1.31 -15.91
N GLU A 172 25.30 1.87 -17.07
CA GLU A 172 26.02 3.13 -17.17
C GLU A 172 25.15 4.30 -16.68
N SER A 173 25.77 5.25 -15.97
CA SER A 173 25.11 6.48 -15.52
C SER A 173 24.76 7.38 -16.70
N VAL A 174 23.62 8.08 -16.61
CA VAL A 174 23.13 9.01 -17.64
C VAL A 174 23.21 10.43 -17.10
N GLU A 175 23.72 11.38 -17.87
CA GLU A 175 23.78 12.79 -17.46
C GLU A 175 22.44 13.49 -17.73
N CYS A 176 21.89 14.20 -16.75
CA CYS A 176 20.69 15.01 -16.92
C CYS A 176 20.96 16.13 -17.92
N TYR A 177 20.12 16.23 -18.95
CA TYR A 177 20.31 17.20 -20.03
C TYR A 177 20.20 18.66 -19.56
N ASP A 178 19.36 18.93 -18.55
CA ASP A 178 19.11 20.30 -18.06
C ASP A 178 20.13 20.78 -17.04
N CYS A 179 20.42 19.98 -16.01
CA CYS A 179 21.27 20.40 -14.89
C CYS A 179 22.69 19.83 -14.95
N GLY A 180 22.98 18.86 -15.85
CA GLY A 180 24.28 18.20 -15.93
C GLY A 180 24.57 17.23 -14.79
N SER A 181 23.61 16.99 -13.88
CA SER A 181 23.79 16.04 -12.78
C SER A 181 23.78 14.60 -13.28
N MET A 182 24.63 13.77 -12.71
CA MET A 182 24.71 12.35 -13.04
C MET A 182 23.52 11.60 -12.44
N ILE A 183 22.66 11.06 -13.29
CA ILE A 183 21.53 10.20 -12.94
C ILE A 183 22.07 8.78 -12.83
N LEU A 184 22.11 8.31 -11.59
CA LEU A 184 22.56 6.97 -11.29
C LEU A 184 21.46 5.94 -11.66
N PRO A 185 21.84 4.71 -12.03
CA PRO A 185 20.91 3.69 -12.53
C PRO A 185 19.77 3.31 -11.57
N ASP A 186 19.98 3.54 -10.28
CA ASP A 186 19.04 3.35 -9.16
C ASP A 186 17.99 4.47 -9.04
N VAL A 187 18.23 5.64 -9.64
CA VAL A 187 17.31 6.79 -9.70
C VAL A 187 16.58 6.87 -11.06
N ALA A 188 17.13 6.21 -12.09
CA ALA A 188 16.80 6.43 -13.50
C ALA A 188 15.50 5.78 -14.05
N ARG A 189 14.62 5.19 -13.22
CA ARG A 189 13.60 4.26 -13.78
C ARG A 189 12.19 4.46 -13.24
N LEU A 190 11.58 5.59 -13.60
CA LEU A 190 10.12 5.64 -13.78
C LEU A 190 9.81 5.52 -15.28
N VAL A 191 8.59 5.15 -15.65
CA VAL A 191 8.12 5.16 -17.03
C VAL A 191 6.74 5.79 -17.01
N ASP A 192 6.49 6.85 -17.79
CA ASP A 192 5.16 7.45 -17.89
C ASP A 192 4.19 6.49 -18.61
N ARG A 193 2.90 6.80 -18.57
CA ARG A 193 1.79 6.03 -19.15
C ARG A 193 1.96 5.61 -20.61
N ASP A 194 2.88 6.22 -21.35
CA ASP A 194 3.15 5.97 -22.77
C ASP A 194 4.34 5.02 -23.05
N GLY A 195 5.08 4.59 -22.02
CA GLY A 195 6.21 3.69 -22.19
C GLY A 195 7.56 4.38 -22.38
N SER A 196 7.63 5.71 -22.23
CA SER A 196 8.90 6.45 -22.28
C SER A 196 9.65 6.37 -20.94
N PRO A 197 10.96 6.03 -20.93
CA PRO A 197 11.75 6.00 -19.70
C PRO A 197 11.88 7.43 -19.13
N VAL A 198 11.41 7.61 -17.90
CA VAL A 198 11.51 8.83 -17.10
C VAL A 198 12.70 8.69 -16.16
N TYR A 199 13.75 9.43 -16.50
CA TYR A 199 14.91 9.61 -15.65
C TYR A 199 14.62 10.71 -14.62
N LEU A 200 14.47 10.35 -13.34
CA LEU A 200 14.30 11.36 -12.31
C LEU A 200 15.62 12.10 -12.11
N CYS A 201 15.61 13.42 -12.38
CA CYS A 201 16.73 14.27 -12.00
C CYS A 201 16.80 14.31 -10.46
N PRO A 202 17.97 14.03 -9.84
CA PRO A 202 18.10 14.01 -8.38
C PRO A 202 17.86 15.37 -7.72
N GLU A 203 17.90 16.46 -8.48
CA GLU A 203 17.70 17.84 -7.97
C GLU A 203 16.22 18.30 -8.01
N GLY A 204 15.31 17.53 -8.63
CA GLY A 204 13.90 17.92 -8.83
C GLY A 204 13.69 19.06 -9.86
N ASP A 205 12.45 19.22 -10.33
CA ASP A 205 11.98 20.33 -11.22
C ASP A 205 12.79 20.57 -12.51
N CYS A 206 13.25 19.51 -13.19
CA CYS A 206 13.77 19.61 -14.55
C CYS A 206 12.68 19.13 -15.53
N ASP A 207 12.20 20.02 -16.39
CA ASP A 207 11.23 19.68 -17.44
C ASP A 207 11.94 18.85 -18.52
N GLN A 208 11.64 17.55 -18.63
CA GLN A 208 12.15 16.69 -19.72
C GLN A 208 11.60 17.10 -21.09
#